data_AF-A0A315ZYY1-F1
#
_entry.id   AF-A0A315ZYY1-F1
#
_cell.length_a   1.000
_cell.length_b   1.000
_cell.length_c   1.000
_cell.angle_alpha   90.00
_cell.angle_beta   90.00
_cell.angle_gamma   90.00
#
_symmetry.space_group_name_H-M   'P 1'
#
loop_
_entity.id
_entity.type
_entity.pdbx_description
1 polymer ?
#
loop_
_entity_poly.entity_id
_entity_poly.type
_entity_poly.pdbx_seq_one_letter_code
_entity_poly.pdbx_strand_id
1 'polypeptide(L)'
;MAKLFDILENFPFKKDEKRPMLIRKHDYSTALYPPDNALTSDNTFTMVTTDTFMLGIYELGPGGVFAPLDIHPGDESYYILNGPVVQRSGNGQFAYLETGEGLFMPEGAWHCCHNFSEDKARILYFITPKAWSDAIPPAVIPTDEETKFYKGPNNNNLPNMRDKIQDISRQGCTDDIGCWPVDPEEARKTGAVYAVRDFEKLNNVHGTSHPMLMRFITSNNYGHFGEMILPAGGYGPRCSDPDSHAGDGALYCIDGPVTVNLVDLQESFVMEPEDTFFLPAGTKYQLVNFEKTLAKVVFAITEL
;
A
#
# COMPACT_ATOMS: atom_id res chain seq x y z
N MET A 1 13.38 -0.21 -20.26
CA MET A 1 13.17 -0.28 -18.81
C MET A 1 14.35 0.37 -18.13
N ALA A 2 14.08 1.34 -17.27
CA ALA A 2 15.10 1.81 -16.32
C ALA A 2 15.29 0.74 -15.25
N LYS A 3 16.49 0.60 -14.68
CA LYS A 3 16.66 -0.29 -13.53
C LYS A 3 15.92 0.33 -12.33
N LEU A 4 15.41 -0.49 -11.42
CA LEU A 4 14.72 0.01 -10.21
C LEU A 4 15.54 1.11 -9.50
N PHE A 5 16.84 0.87 -9.32
CA PHE A 5 17.76 1.84 -8.72
C PHE A 5 17.94 3.15 -9.49
N ASP A 6 17.73 3.16 -10.81
CA ASP A 6 17.87 4.38 -11.62
C ASP A 6 16.67 5.31 -11.43
N ILE A 7 15.53 4.78 -10.98
CA ILE A 7 14.27 5.52 -10.84
C ILE A 7 13.94 5.86 -9.39
N LEU A 8 14.63 5.27 -8.41
CA LEU A 8 14.37 5.53 -6.99
C LEU A 8 14.36 7.04 -6.71
N GLU A 9 13.31 7.47 -6.01
CA GLU A 9 13.02 8.86 -5.65
C GLU A 9 12.80 9.83 -6.84
N ASN A 10 12.74 9.32 -8.08
CA ASN A 10 12.72 10.11 -9.31
C ASN A 10 11.72 9.61 -10.37
N PHE A 11 10.60 9.02 -9.94
CA PHE A 11 9.54 8.58 -10.85
C PHE A 11 8.14 8.92 -10.29
N PRO A 12 7.23 9.46 -11.11
CA PRO A 12 7.28 9.62 -12.58
C PRO A 12 8.01 10.88 -13.07
N PHE A 13 8.49 11.71 -12.14
CA PHE A 13 9.22 12.95 -12.40
C PHE A 13 10.45 13.01 -11.49
N LYS A 14 11.38 13.93 -11.78
CA LYS A 14 12.51 14.18 -10.86
C LYS A 14 12.03 14.80 -9.56
N LYS A 15 12.79 14.59 -8.50
CA LYS A 15 12.47 15.07 -7.14
C LYS A 15 12.06 16.55 -7.05
N ASP A 16 12.66 17.42 -7.85
CA ASP A 16 12.41 18.87 -7.89
C ASP A 16 11.27 19.29 -8.84
N GLU A 17 10.63 18.33 -9.51
CA GLU A 17 9.59 18.54 -10.52
C GLU A 17 8.20 18.05 -10.06
N LYS A 18 8.00 17.84 -8.75
CA LYS A 18 6.71 17.40 -8.17
C LYS A 18 5.57 18.31 -8.63
N ARG A 19 4.53 17.69 -9.21
CA ARG A 19 3.29 18.36 -9.66
C ARG A 19 2.15 17.35 -9.71
N PRO A 20 0.88 17.79 -9.66
CA PRO A 20 -0.24 16.90 -9.90
C PRO A 20 -0.08 16.19 -11.26
N MET A 21 -0.25 14.87 -11.28
CA MET A 21 0.03 14.11 -12.49
C MET A 21 -0.78 12.82 -12.55
N LEU A 22 -1.50 12.65 -13.66
CA LEU A 22 -2.05 11.36 -14.06
C LEU A 22 -0.94 10.49 -14.66
N ILE A 23 -0.84 9.27 -14.17
CA ILE A 23 0.13 8.25 -14.56
C ILE A 23 -0.68 7.07 -15.06
N ARG A 24 -0.58 6.77 -16.37
CA ARG A 24 -1.36 5.68 -16.93
C ARG A 24 -0.72 4.34 -16.58
N LYS A 25 -1.53 3.28 -16.53
CA LYS A 25 -1.03 1.90 -16.34
C LYS A 25 0.16 1.54 -17.25
N HIS A 26 0.11 1.97 -18.51
CA HIS A 26 1.15 1.67 -19.50
C HIS A 26 2.43 2.51 -19.34
N ASP A 27 2.40 3.54 -18.51
CA ASP A 27 3.55 4.40 -18.21
C ASP A 27 4.37 3.89 -17.01
N TYR A 28 3.84 2.94 -16.23
CA TYR A 28 4.53 2.38 -15.07
C TYR A 28 5.90 1.80 -15.44
N SER A 29 6.88 2.01 -14.56
CA SER A 29 8.18 1.37 -14.73
C SER A 29 8.07 -0.11 -14.35
N THR A 30 8.62 -0.98 -15.19
CA THR A 30 8.55 -2.44 -15.01
C THR A 30 9.93 -3.01 -14.70
N ALA A 31 9.98 -3.98 -13.78
CA ALA A 31 11.19 -4.69 -13.42
C ALA A 31 10.86 -6.12 -12.92
N LEU A 32 11.88 -6.97 -12.90
CA LEU A 32 11.89 -8.15 -12.03
C LEU A 32 12.62 -7.78 -10.74
N TYR A 33 12.12 -8.23 -9.60
CA TYR A 33 12.77 -8.03 -8.31
C TYR A 33 12.86 -9.36 -7.52
N PRO A 34 14.06 -9.77 -7.06
CA PRO A 34 15.37 -9.21 -7.40
C PRO A 34 15.70 -9.44 -8.89
N PRO A 35 16.48 -8.56 -9.54
CA PRO A 35 16.66 -8.60 -11.00
C PRO A 35 17.59 -9.72 -11.52
N ASP A 36 18.31 -10.40 -10.64
CA ASP A 36 19.35 -11.38 -10.97
C ASP A 36 18.89 -12.84 -10.87
N ASN A 37 17.67 -13.10 -10.38
CA ASN A 37 17.12 -14.45 -10.26
C ASN A 37 15.63 -14.55 -10.64
N ALA A 38 15.35 -14.58 -11.96
CA ALA A 38 13.99 -14.67 -12.50
C ALA A 38 13.15 -15.86 -12.00
N LEU A 39 13.76 -16.90 -11.40
CA LEU A 39 13.03 -18.05 -10.83
C LEU A 39 12.25 -17.67 -9.56
N THR A 40 12.79 -16.74 -8.76
CA THR A 40 12.20 -16.33 -7.47
C THR A 40 11.87 -14.84 -7.45
N SER A 41 11.90 -14.17 -8.60
CA SER A 41 11.51 -12.77 -8.71
C SER A 41 10.00 -12.61 -8.83
N ASP A 42 9.49 -11.50 -8.32
CA ASP A 42 8.19 -10.98 -8.71
C ASP A 42 8.28 -10.05 -9.93
N ASN A 43 7.14 -9.83 -10.59
CA ASN A 43 7.00 -8.73 -11.55
C ASN A 43 6.63 -7.47 -10.79
N THR A 44 7.48 -6.45 -10.82
CA THR A 44 7.24 -5.18 -10.15
C THR A 44 6.85 -4.08 -11.16
N PHE A 45 5.84 -3.30 -10.81
CA PHE A 45 5.34 -2.13 -11.53
C PHE A 45 5.39 -0.91 -10.61
N THR A 46 6.44 -0.10 -10.73
CA THR A 46 6.58 1.13 -9.93
C THR A 46 5.74 2.24 -10.55
N MET A 47 4.85 2.84 -9.75
CA MET A 47 3.97 3.94 -10.15
C MET A 47 4.51 5.28 -9.69
N VAL A 48 4.97 5.34 -8.45
CA VAL A 48 5.54 6.53 -7.83
C VAL A 48 6.70 6.10 -6.93
N THR A 49 7.83 6.78 -7.04
CA THR A 49 8.88 6.75 -6.04
C THR A 49 9.45 8.15 -5.93
N THR A 50 9.26 8.75 -4.76
CA THR A 50 9.74 10.08 -4.40
C THR A 50 10.60 9.95 -3.14
N ASP A 51 11.04 11.08 -2.61
CA ASP A 51 11.75 11.13 -1.34
C ASP A 51 10.84 10.98 -0.10
N THR A 52 9.52 10.88 -0.27
CA THR A 52 8.54 10.74 0.82
C THR A 52 7.85 9.38 0.85
N PHE A 53 7.76 8.69 -0.29
CA PHE A 53 7.22 7.33 -0.35
C PHE A 53 7.53 6.61 -1.68
N MET A 54 7.24 5.30 -1.68
CA MET A 54 7.15 4.47 -2.87
C MET A 54 5.78 3.79 -2.96
N LEU A 55 5.20 3.75 -4.16
CA LEU A 55 3.95 3.08 -4.49
C LEU A 55 4.13 2.27 -5.77
N GLY A 56 3.74 1.02 -5.72
CA GLY A 56 3.79 0.13 -6.88
C GLY A 56 2.96 -1.12 -6.70
N ILE A 57 2.95 -1.95 -7.73
CA ILE A 57 2.37 -3.29 -7.67
C ILE A 57 3.49 -4.30 -7.80
N TYR A 58 3.40 -5.41 -7.07
CA TYR A 58 4.09 -6.62 -7.46
C TYR A 58 3.09 -7.74 -7.81
N GLU A 59 3.52 -8.65 -8.67
CA GLU A 59 2.74 -9.83 -9.05
C GLU A 59 3.53 -11.12 -8.83
N LEU A 60 2.84 -12.12 -8.29
CA LEU A 60 3.36 -13.48 -8.14
C LEU A 60 2.55 -14.45 -9.00
N GLY A 61 3.26 -15.28 -9.77
CA GLY A 61 2.64 -16.39 -10.50
C GLY A 61 2.00 -17.42 -9.55
N PRO A 62 1.10 -18.29 -10.05
CA PRO A 62 0.56 -19.41 -9.28
C PRO A 62 1.67 -20.29 -8.69
N GLY A 63 1.58 -20.62 -7.40
CA GLY A 63 2.62 -21.34 -6.67
C GLY A 63 3.88 -20.52 -6.36
N GLY A 64 3.90 -19.23 -6.73
CA GLY A 64 5.06 -18.36 -6.64
C GLY A 64 5.34 -17.85 -5.22
N VAL A 65 6.57 -17.41 -5.04
CA VAL A 65 7.09 -16.74 -3.84
C VAL A 65 8.15 -15.76 -4.30
N PHE A 66 8.19 -14.54 -3.74
CA PHE A 66 9.36 -13.70 -3.93
C PHE A 66 10.42 -14.07 -2.89
N ALA A 67 11.66 -14.25 -3.35
CA ALA A 67 12.79 -14.56 -2.49
C ALA A 67 14.02 -13.74 -2.92
N PRO A 68 14.89 -13.35 -1.96
CA PRO A 68 14.87 -13.72 -0.54
C PRO A 68 13.82 -12.91 0.27
N LEU A 69 13.77 -13.09 1.60
CA LEU A 69 12.94 -12.23 2.45
C LEU A 69 13.32 -10.77 2.22
N ASP A 70 12.31 -9.91 2.17
CA ASP A 70 12.49 -8.47 2.01
C ASP A 70 12.34 -7.73 3.34
N ILE A 71 12.87 -6.51 3.37
CA ILE A 71 12.91 -5.62 4.53
C ILE A 71 13.06 -4.18 4.05
N HIS A 72 12.36 -3.26 4.71
CA HIS A 72 12.40 -1.83 4.37
C HIS A 72 12.79 -0.96 5.57
N PRO A 73 13.46 0.18 5.32
CA PRO A 73 13.73 1.23 6.32
C PRO A 73 12.51 2.12 6.62
N GLY A 74 11.36 1.81 6.05
CA GLY A 74 10.08 2.43 6.36
C GLY A 74 9.03 1.37 6.61
N ASP A 75 7.85 1.82 7.05
CA ASP A 75 6.68 0.98 7.15
C ASP A 75 6.14 0.66 5.76
N GLU A 76 5.61 -0.56 5.59
CA GLU A 76 4.99 -1.02 4.37
C GLU A 76 3.54 -1.42 4.61
N SER A 77 2.67 -1.02 3.68
CA SER A 77 1.26 -1.38 3.68
C SER A 77 0.86 -2.03 2.37
N TYR A 78 0.06 -3.10 2.43
CA TYR A 78 -0.49 -3.75 1.25
C TYR A 78 -2.00 -3.54 1.11
N TYR A 79 -2.43 -3.52 -0.14
CA TYR A 79 -3.80 -3.76 -0.57
C TYR A 79 -3.77 -4.91 -1.57
N ILE A 80 -4.52 -5.98 -1.29
CA ILE A 80 -4.58 -7.14 -2.19
C ILE A 80 -5.51 -6.83 -3.36
N LEU A 81 -4.94 -6.58 -4.54
CA LEU A 81 -5.70 -6.33 -5.76
C LEU A 81 -6.29 -7.62 -6.33
N ASN A 82 -5.53 -8.71 -6.25
CA ASN A 82 -5.98 -10.05 -6.59
C ASN A 82 -5.28 -11.06 -5.67
N GLY A 83 -6.04 -11.76 -4.84
CA GLY A 83 -5.57 -12.79 -3.93
C GLY A 83 -6.17 -14.17 -4.25
N PRO A 84 -6.09 -15.12 -3.30
CA PRO A 84 -5.51 -14.96 -1.97
C PRO A 84 -3.97 -15.02 -1.97
N VAL A 85 -3.36 -14.43 -0.94
CA VAL A 85 -1.91 -14.58 -0.66
C VAL A 85 -1.67 -14.97 0.80
N VAL A 86 -0.51 -15.55 1.07
CA VAL A 86 -0.02 -15.76 2.43
C VAL A 86 1.23 -14.92 2.62
N GLN A 87 1.11 -13.85 3.40
CA GLN A 87 2.28 -13.15 3.90
C GLN A 87 2.87 -13.90 5.09
N ARG A 88 4.18 -14.03 5.10
CA ARG A 88 4.97 -14.54 6.21
C ARG A 88 5.91 -13.46 6.71
N SER A 89 6.05 -13.34 8.02
CA SER A 89 7.13 -12.58 8.65
C SER A 89 8.31 -13.49 9.04
N GLY A 90 9.52 -12.93 9.13
CA GLY A 90 10.72 -13.66 9.56
C GLY A 90 10.62 -14.22 10.99
N ASN A 91 9.80 -13.59 11.85
CA ASN A 91 9.56 -14.02 13.24
C ASN A 91 8.46 -15.07 13.40
N GLY A 92 7.84 -15.54 12.31
CA GLY A 92 6.89 -16.66 12.30
C GLY A 92 5.43 -16.33 12.45
N GLN A 93 5.05 -15.10 12.11
CA GLN A 93 3.67 -14.73 11.92
C GLN A 93 3.27 -14.98 10.46
N PHE A 94 2.03 -15.41 10.27
CA PHE A 94 1.46 -15.70 8.95
C PHE A 94 0.11 -15.00 8.82
N ALA A 95 -0.08 -14.31 7.70
CA ALA A 95 -1.32 -13.61 7.36
C ALA A 95 -1.80 -14.11 6.01
N TYR A 96 -2.86 -14.94 6.01
CA TYR A 96 -3.63 -15.23 4.80
C TYR A 96 -4.45 -13.98 4.46
N LEU A 97 -4.46 -13.48 3.23
CA LEU A 97 -5.14 -12.23 2.84
C LEU A 97 -5.94 -12.45 1.55
N GLU A 98 -7.22 -12.06 1.57
CA GLU A 98 -8.15 -12.11 0.43
C GLU A 98 -8.11 -10.83 -0.40
N THR A 99 -8.68 -10.86 -1.61
CA THR A 99 -8.84 -9.66 -2.45
C THR A 99 -9.60 -8.56 -1.70
N GLY A 100 -9.03 -7.35 -1.72
CA GLY A 100 -9.55 -6.18 -1.02
C GLY A 100 -9.07 -6.06 0.43
N GLU A 101 -8.41 -7.06 1.01
CA GLU A 101 -7.84 -6.95 2.35
C GLU A 101 -6.49 -6.23 2.32
N GLY A 102 -6.02 -5.84 3.50
CA GLY A 102 -4.76 -5.15 3.64
C GLY A 102 -3.84 -5.73 4.68
N LEU A 103 -2.60 -5.24 4.69
CA LEU A 103 -1.57 -5.67 5.63
C LEU A 103 -0.77 -4.46 6.06
N PHE A 104 -0.43 -4.38 7.34
CA PHE A 104 0.58 -3.49 7.88
C PHE A 104 1.84 -4.28 8.24
N MET A 105 2.99 -3.81 7.79
CA MET A 105 4.30 -4.33 8.16
C MET A 105 5.16 -3.15 8.65
N PRO A 106 5.60 -3.16 9.92
CA PRO A 106 6.40 -2.07 10.45
C PRO A 106 7.81 -2.10 9.88
N GLU A 107 8.47 -0.94 9.90
CA GLU A 107 9.90 -0.78 9.59
C GLU A 107 10.75 -1.89 10.22
N GLY A 108 11.62 -2.48 9.41
CA GLY A 108 12.52 -3.55 9.84
C GLY A 108 11.89 -4.93 10.01
N ALA A 109 10.59 -5.10 9.74
CA ALA A 109 9.96 -6.42 9.75
C ALA A 109 10.32 -7.20 8.49
N TRP A 110 11.16 -8.23 8.65
CA TRP A 110 11.42 -9.21 7.61
C TRP A 110 10.14 -9.89 7.15
N HIS A 111 9.93 -10.00 5.84
CA HIS A 111 8.72 -10.59 5.31
C HIS A 111 8.89 -11.19 3.91
N CYS A 112 7.91 -12.00 3.50
CA CYS A 112 7.85 -12.66 2.21
C CYS A 112 6.39 -13.01 1.88
N CYS A 113 6.02 -13.01 0.61
CA CYS A 113 4.68 -13.35 0.14
C CYS A 113 4.68 -14.65 -0.66
N HIS A 114 3.71 -15.53 -0.37
CA HIS A 114 3.45 -16.75 -1.12
C HIS A 114 2.09 -16.69 -1.81
N ASN A 115 2.05 -17.10 -3.08
CA ASN A 115 0.82 -17.33 -3.83
C ASN A 115 0.57 -18.84 -3.97
N PHE A 116 -0.30 -19.40 -3.13
CA PHE A 116 -0.71 -20.81 -3.22
C PHE A 116 -1.92 -21.06 -4.11
N SER A 117 -2.45 -20.01 -4.78
CA SER A 117 -3.62 -20.12 -5.65
C SER A 117 -3.23 -20.55 -7.08
N GLU A 118 -4.25 -20.79 -7.91
CA GLU A 118 -4.11 -21.07 -9.34
C GLU A 118 -4.09 -19.82 -10.23
N ASP A 119 -4.37 -18.65 -9.64
CA ASP A 119 -4.41 -17.36 -10.31
C ASP A 119 -3.16 -16.53 -9.99
N LYS A 120 -2.90 -15.51 -10.81
CA LYS A 120 -1.82 -14.57 -10.55
C LYS A 120 -2.21 -13.65 -9.40
N ALA A 121 -1.44 -13.65 -8.31
CA ALA A 121 -1.63 -12.69 -7.23
C ALA A 121 -1.11 -11.30 -7.63
N ARG A 122 -1.80 -10.24 -7.20
CA ARG A 122 -1.45 -8.84 -7.44
C ARG A 122 -1.60 -8.06 -6.14
N ILE A 123 -0.56 -7.35 -5.75
CA ILE A 123 -0.51 -6.62 -4.48
C ILE A 123 -0.06 -5.19 -4.77
N LEU A 124 -0.86 -4.21 -4.35
CA LEU A 124 -0.47 -2.79 -4.33
C LEU A 124 0.24 -2.52 -3.00
N TYR A 125 1.48 -2.03 -3.07
CA TYR A 125 2.28 -1.71 -1.89
C TYR A 125 2.52 -0.21 -1.76
N PHE A 126 2.53 0.25 -0.53
CA PHE A 126 2.88 1.61 -0.14
C PHE A 126 3.94 1.55 0.95
N ILE A 127 5.12 2.11 0.67
CA ILE A 127 6.25 2.13 1.60
C ILE A 127 6.60 3.57 1.93
N THR A 128 6.66 3.90 3.21
CA THR A 128 6.90 5.27 3.69
C THR A 128 7.63 5.27 5.05
N PRO A 129 8.53 6.23 5.33
CA PRO A 129 8.97 7.32 4.44
C PRO A 129 9.90 6.86 3.32
N LYS A 130 10.48 5.66 3.44
CA LYS A 130 11.55 5.23 2.53
C LYS A 130 11.52 3.73 2.26
N ALA A 131 11.60 3.36 0.98
CA ALA A 131 11.66 1.95 0.56
C ALA A 131 13.06 1.34 0.59
N TRP A 132 14.11 2.18 0.48
CA TRP A 132 15.49 1.71 0.36
C TRP A 132 16.49 2.58 1.14
N SER A 133 17.53 1.97 1.68
CA SER A 133 18.67 2.71 2.25
C SER A 133 19.96 1.93 2.07
N ASP A 134 21.13 2.57 2.05
CA ASP A 134 22.41 1.84 1.96
C ASP A 134 22.66 0.91 3.16
N ALA A 135 21.88 1.04 4.24
CA ALA A 135 21.92 0.19 5.42
C ALA A 135 20.97 -1.03 5.36
N ILE A 136 20.07 -1.08 4.38
CA ILE A 136 19.03 -2.12 4.22
C ILE A 136 18.87 -2.48 2.73
N PRO A 137 19.09 -3.75 2.32
CA PRO A 137 19.12 -4.94 3.17
C PRO A 137 20.46 -5.11 3.90
N PRO A 138 20.46 -5.60 5.15
CA PRO A 138 21.69 -5.87 5.87
C PRO A 138 22.59 -6.81 5.06
N ALA A 139 23.90 -6.80 5.35
CA ALA A 139 24.88 -7.66 4.67
C ALA A 139 24.54 -9.17 4.74
N VAL A 140 23.61 -9.57 5.61
CA VAL A 140 23.10 -10.92 5.76
C VAL A 140 21.57 -10.89 5.73
N ILE A 141 20.99 -11.48 4.68
CA ILE A 141 19.57 -11.77 4.59
C ILE A 141 19.33 -13.14 5.21
N PRO A 142 18.40 -13.29 6.18
CA PRO A 142 18.11 -14.59 6.78
C PRO A 142 17.67 -15.59 5.71
N THR A 143 18.26 -16.77 5.75
CA THR A 143 17.77 -17.93 5.00
C THR A 143 16.43 -18.39 5.57
N ASP A 144 15.66 -19.14 4.78
CA ASP A 144 14.41 -19.73 5.28
C ASP A 144 14.64 -20.58 6.54
N GLU A 145 15.71 -21.39 6.59
CA GLU A 145 16.04 -22.22 7.75
C GLU A 145 16.29 -21.41 9.04
N GLU A 146 16.71 -20.16 8.90
CA GLU A 146 16.94 -19.22 10.01
C GLU A 146 15.66 -18.51 10.47
N THR A 147 14.52 -18.69 9.79
CA THR A 147 13.21 -18.13 10.14
C THR A 147 12.27 -19.18 10.73
N LYS A 148 11.06 -18.77 11.16
CA LYS A 148 10.06 -19.70 11.71
C LYS A 148 9.14 -20.29 10.64
N PHE A 149 8.89 -21.60 10.76
CA PHE A 149 7.97 -22.35 9.90
C PHE A 149 7.28 -23.49 10.66
N TYR A 150 6.29 -24.14 10.03
CA TYR A 150 5.75 -25.39 10.58
C TYR A 150 6.86 -26.45 10.68
N LYS A 151 7.19 -26.87 11.91
CA LYS A 151 8.32 -27.78 12.22
C LYS A 151 9.70 -27.27 11.76
N GLY A 152 9.88 -25.95 11.64
CA GLY A 152 11.15 -25.33 11.29
C GLY A 152 12.25 -25.62 12.33
N PRO A 153 13.50 -25.92 11.90
CA PRO A 153 14.59 -26.29 12.79
C PRO A 153 14.98 -25.18 13.77
N ASN A 154 14.78 -23.91 13.39
CA ASN A 154 15.16 -22.74 14.20
C ASN A 154 14.01 -22.17 15.06
N ASN A 155 12.83 -22.79 15.06
CA ASN A 155 11.64 -22.28 15.74
C ASN A 155 11.84 -21.95 17.22
N ASN A 156 12.59 -22.81 17.92
CA ASN A 156 12.84 -22.69 19.36
C ASN A 156 13.86 -21.60 19.71
N ASN A 157 14.65 -21.14 18.74
CA ASN A 157 15.69 -20.12 18.93
C ASN A 157 15.18 -18.70 18.62
N LEU A 158 14.00 -18.58 18.00
CA LEU A 158 13.41 -17.31 17.58
C LEU A 158 12.30 -16.84 18.55
N PRO A 159 12.05 -15.52 18.67
CA PRO A 159 11.12 -14.96 19.66
C PRO A 159 9.72 -15.57 19.62
N ASN A 160 9.14 -15.88 20.78
CA ASN A 160 7.72 -16.22 20.86
C ASN A 160 6.87 -14.98 20.58
N MET A 161 6.01 -15.05 19.56
CA MET A 161 5.19 -13.93 19.09
C MET A 161 3.78 -13.90 19.69
N ARG A 162 3.33 -14.96 20.39
CA ARG A 162 1.92 -15.09 20.83
C ARG A 162 1.45 -13.91 21.67
N ASP A 163 2.28 -13.44 22.60
CA ASP A 163 1.94 -12.34 23.52
C ASP A 163 2.39 -10.96 22.98
N LYS A 164 2.90 -10.92 21.75
CA LYS A 164 3.39 -9.69 21.09
C LYS A 164 2.47 -9.20 19.98
N ILE A 165 1.66 -10.09 19.42
CA ILE A 165 0.69 -9.77 18.36
C ILE A 165 -0.56 -9.24 19.05
N GLN A 166 -0.96 -8.02 18.70
CA GLN A 166 -2.20 -7.43 19.20
C GLN A 166 -3.36 -7.72 18.24
N ASP A 167 -4.53 -8.02 18.80
CA ASP A 167 -5.76 -8.18 18.01
C ASP A 167 -6.40 -6.81 17.73
N ILE A 168 -7.02 -6.68 16.55
CA ILE A 168 -7.97 -5.59 16.25
C ILE A 168 -9.29 -5.89 16.97
N SER A 169 -9.29 -5.70 18.28
CA SER A 169 -10.30 -6.25 19.19
C SER A 169 -11.60 -5.44 19.30
N ARG A 170 -11.68 -4.28 18.64
CA ARG A 170 -12.84 -3.37 18.70
C ARG A 170 -13.11 -2.68 17.37
N GLN A 171 -14.29 -2.08 17.28
CA GLN A 171 -14.62 -1.13 16.23
C GLN A 171 -13.77 0.15 16.38
N GLY A 172 -13.27 0.67 15.27
CA GLY A 172 -12.53 1.92 15.21
C GLY A 172 -13.43 3.18 15.27
N CYS A 173 -12.84 4.33 15.63
CA CYS A 173 -13.43 5.66 15.53
C CYS A 173 -12.43 6.65 14.91
N THR A 174 -12.88 7.87 14.59
CA THR A 174 -12.01 8.92 14.00
C THR A 174 -10.74 9.19 14.80
N ASP A 175 -10.79 9.02 16.13
CA ASP A 175 -9.65 9.25 17.02
C ASP A 175 -8.52 8.22 16.83
N ASP A 176 -8.76 7.14 16.08
CA ASP A 176 -7.77 6.11 15.76
C ASP A 176 -6.90 6.45 14.54
N ILE A 177 -7.24 7.53 13.82
CA ILE A 177 -6.40 8.02 12.72
C ILE A 177 -5.05 8.43 13.30
N GLY A 178 -4.00 7.73 12.86
CA GLY A 178 -2.62 7.89 13.32
C GLY A 178 -2.13 6.74 14.21
N CYS A 179 -3.01 5.80 14.58
CA CYS A 179 -2.68 4.58 15.33
C CYS A 179 -3.52 3.36 14.87
N TRP A 180 -3.77 3.21 13.56
CA TRP A 180 -4.51 2.07 13.00
C TRP A 180 -3.62 1.20 12.11
N PRO A 181 -3.70 -0.16 12.17
CA PRO A 181 -4.59 -0.99 13.00
C PRO A 181 -4.12 -1.16 14.46
N VAL A 182 -2.93 -0.66 14.78
CA VAL A 182 -2.28 -0.77 16.08
C VAL A 182 -1.38 0.47 16.28
N ASP A 183 -0.93 0.69 17.51
CA ASP A 183 0.14 1.65 17.78
C ASP A 183 1.41 1.29 16.95
N PRO A 184 1.87 2.21 16.08
CA PRO A 184 2.99 1.94 15.18
C PRO A 184 4.32 1.79 15.93
N GLU A 185 4.52 2.47 17.07
CA GLU A 185 5.75 2.33 17.84
C GLU A 185 5.86 0.92 18.44
N GLU A 186 4.75 0.37 18.90
CA GLU A 186 4.72 -0.98 19.46
C GLU A 186 4.87 -2.05 18.37
N ALA A 187 4.26 -1.85 17.19
CA ALA A 187 4.48 -2.70 16.03
C ALA A 187 5.97 -2.74 15.64
N ARG A 188 6.63 -1.57 15.55
CA ARG A 188 8.07 -1.48 15.22
C ARG A 188 8.97 -2.13 16.29
N LYS A 189 8.64 -2.01 17.58
CA LYS A 189 9.40 -2.69 18.67
C LYS A 189 9.32 -4.22 18.58
N THR A 190 8.15 -4.74 18.20
CA THR A 190 7.89 -6.18 18.18
C THR A 190 8.22 -6.84 16.84
N GLY A 191 8.18 -6.07 15.74
CA GLY A 191 8.22 -6.58 14.38
C GLY A 191 6.99 -7.41 14.00
N ALA A 192 5.88 -7.24 14.73
CA ALA A 192 4.63 -7.91 14.41
C ALA A 192 3.98 -7.27 13.17
N VAL A 193 3.40 -8.10 12.32
CA VAL A 193 2.66 -7.64 11.12
C VAL A 193 1.17 -7.75 11.38
N TYR A 194 0.32 -6.97 10.72
CA TYR A 194 -1.11 -6.93 11.04
C TYR A 194 -1.94 -7.05 9.77
N ALA A 195 -2.59 -8.20 9.59
CA ALA A 195 -3.62 -8.34 8.57
C ALA A 195 -4.82 -7.48 8.97
N VAL A 196 -5.35 -6.74 8.01
CA VAL A 196 -6.54 -5.91 8.18
C VAL A 196 -7.59 -6.44 7.22
N ARG A 197 -8.52 -7.23 7.77
CA ARG A 197 -9.64 -7.79 7.02
C ARG A 197 -10.56 -6.68 6.53
N ASP A 198 -11.40 -6.98 5.53
CA ASP A 198 -12.32 -5.98 5.01
C ASP A 198 -13.22 -5.37 6.11
N PHE A 199 -13.70 -6.20 7.05
CA PHE A 199 -14.53 -5.74 8.17
C PHE A 199 -13.73 -5.03 9.28
N GLU A 200 -12.39 -5.10 9.25
CA GLU A 200 -11.48 -4.48 10.22
C GLU A 200 -10.93 -3.14 9.71
N LYS A 201 -11.25 -2.70 8.49
CA LYS A 201 -10.83 -1.36 8.05
C LYS A 201 -11.45 -0.28 8.92
N LEU A 202 -10.68 0.73 9.29
CA LEU A 202 -11.18 1.88 10.04
C LEU A 202 -12.03 2.75 9.11
N ASN A 203 -13.34 2.75 9.33
CA ASN A 203 -14.29 3.48 8.49
C ASN A 203 -14.47 4.93 8.99
N ASN A 204 -14.46 5.88 8.06
CA ASN A 204 -14.73 7.29 8.31
C ASN A 204 -15.57 7.90 7.19
N VAL A 205 -16.18 9.06 7.45
CA VAL A 205 -16.92 9.81 6.43
C VAL A 205 -16.23 11.16 6.23
N HIS A 206 -15.68 11.36 5.04
CA HIS A 206 -15.14 12.64 4.62
C HIS A 206 -16.24 13.50 4.01
N GLY A 207 -16.32 14.77 4.40
CA GLY A 207 -17.27 15.76 3.88
C GLY A 207 -18.64 15.73 4.54
N THR A 208 -19.28 16.90 4.62
CA THR A 208 -20.63 17.07 5.19
C THR A 208 -21.68 17.36 4.13
N SER A 209 -21.28 17.98 3.01
CA SER A 209 -22.21 18.33 1.93
C SER A 209 -22.25 17.23 0.88
N HIS A 210 -21.08 16.73 0.48
CA HIS A 210 -20.95 15.63 -0.46
C HIS A 210 -20.07 14.52 0.13
N PRO A 211 -20.66 13.64 0.96
CA PRO A 211 -19.89 12.67 1.73
C PRO A 211 -19.29 11.58 0.84
N MET A 212 -18.08 11.16 1.23
CA MET A 212 -17.31 10.05 0.69
C MET A 212 -16.93 9.12 1.83
N LEU A 213 -17.01 7.80 1.60
CA LEU A 213 -16.57 6.81 2.58
C LEU A 213 -15.05 6.65 2.48
N MET A 214 -14.35 6.82 3.60
CA MET A 214 -12.93 6.49 3.74
C MET A 214 -12.78 5.22 4.58
N ARG A 215 -11.91 4.30 4.16
CA ARG A 215 -11.67 3.03 4.87
C ARG A 215 -10.17 2.79 4.99
N PHE A 216 -9.58 3.09 6.14
CA PHE A 216 -8.14 2.95 6.35
C PHE A 216 -7.77 1.49 6.61
N ILE A 217 -6.77 1.03 5.87
CA ILE A 217 -6.03 -0.20 6.16
C ILE A 217 -4.97 0.14 7.22
N THR A 218 -4.19 1.19 6.97
CA THR A 218 -3.20 1.71 7.91
C THR A 218 -3.32 3.21 8.05
N SER A 219 -3.00 3.72 9.24
CA SER A 219 -2.88 5.14 9.51
C SER A 219 -1.92 5.32 10.67
N ASN A 220 -0.74 5.88 10.42
CA ASN A 220 0.28 6.07 11.43
C ASN A 220 1.10 7.35 11.20
N ASN A 221 2.17 7.52 11.98
CA ASN A 221 3.04 8.70 11.92
C ASN A 221 3.99 8.76 10.70
N TYR A 222 3.99 7.75 9.83
CA TYR A 222 4.71 7.77 8.54
C TYR A 222 3.76 7.92 7.35
N GLY A 223 2.53 7.42 7.44
CA GLY A 223 1.52 7.66 6.41
C GLY A 223 0.21 6.91 6.64
N HIS A 224 -0.66 7.04 5.63
CA HIS A 224 -2.05 6.64 5.63
C HIS A 224 -2.36 5.92 4.33
N PHE A 225 -2.99 4.75 4.43
CA PHE A 225 -3.29 3.91 3.28
C PHE A 225 -4.67 3.28 3.43
N GLY A 226 -5.47 3.32 2.37
CA GLY A 226 -6.84 2.82 2.44
C GLY A 226 -7.67 3.13 1.22
N GLU A 227 -8.99 3.04 1.36
CA GLU A 227 -9.95 3.23 0.27
C GLU A 227 -10.69 4.56 0.41
N MET A 228 -10.91 5.22 -0.72
CA MET A 228 -11.92 6.28 -0.88
C MET A 228 -13.01 5.75 -1.81
N ILE A 229 -14.25 5.72 -1.32
CA ILE A 229 -15.42 5.21 -2.05
C ILE A 229 -16.42 6.33 -2.23
N LEU A 230 -16.64 6.72 -3.49
CA LEU A 230 -17.60 7.73 -3.88
C LEU A 230 -18.87 7.06 -4.42
N PRO A 231 -20.06 7.34 -3.84
CA PRO A 231 -21.32 6.77 -4.31
C PRO A 231 -21.64 7.13 -5.78
N ALA A 232 -22.65 6.46 -6.31
CA ALA A 232 -23.22 6.76 -7.63
C ALA A 232 -24.60 7.43 -7.54
N GLY A 233 -25.03 8.05 -8.63
CA GLY A 233 -26.38 8.62 -8.79
C GLY A 233 -26.57 10.03 -8.21
N GLY A 234 -27.72 10.65 -8.44
CA GLY A 234 -27.99 12.05 -8.07
C GLY A 234 -28.56 12.84 -9.23
N TYR A 235 -28.82 14.15 -9.03
CA TYR A 235 -29.28 15.04 -10.10
C TYR A 235 -28.16 15.37 -11.10
N GLY A 236 -26.91 15.47 -10.62
CA GLY A 236 -25.69 15.57 -11.42
C GLY A 236 -24.69 14.49 -11.01
N PRO A 237 -23.41 14.58 -11.43
CA PRO A 237 -22.38 13.67 -10.97
C PRO A 237 -22.25 13.74 -9.44
N ARG A 238 -21.88 12.62 -8.81
CA ARG A 238 -21.46 12.66 -7.40
C ARG A 238 -20.08 13.28 -7.34
N CYS A 239 -19.86 14.18 -6.40
CA CYS A 239 -18.55 14.70 -6.06
C CYS A 239 -18.28 14.48 -4.56
N SER A 240 -17.03 14.48 -4.15
CA SER A 240 -16.66 14.67 -2.74
C SER A 240 -16.68 16.17 -2.40
N ASP A 241 -16.72 16.52 -1.11
CA ASP A 241 -16.24 17.84 -0.70
C ASP A 241 -14.74 17.99 -1.10
N PRO A 242 -14.22 19.21 -1.34
CA PRO A 242 -12.80 19.40 -1.60
C PRO A 242 -11.93 18.91 -0.46
N ASP A 243 -10.85 18.22 -0.79
CA ASP A 243 -9.88 17.67 0.16
C ASP A 243 -8.46 18.12 -0.21
N SER A 244 -7.56 18.14 0.77
CA SER A 244 -6.15 18.49 0.62
C SER A 244 -5.37 17.96 1.81
N HIS A 245 -4.17 17.44 1.56
CA HIS A 245 -3.35 16.78 2.58
C HIS A 245 -2.06 17.56 2.85
N ALA A 246 -1.56 17.53 4.07
CA ALA A 246 -0.29 18.16 4.43
C ALA A 246 0.94 17.51 3.74
N GLY A 247 0.86 16.22 3.45
CA GLY A 247 1.89 15.42 2.80
C GLY A 247 1.61 15.10 1.34
N ASP A 248 2.60 14.51 0.66
CA ASP A 248 2.39 14.00 -0.69
C ASP A 248 1.45 12.79 -0.66
N GLY A 249 0.78 12.53 -1.77
CA GLY A 249 -0.04 11.34 -1.92
C GLY A 249 -0.20 10.86 -3.35
N ALA A 250 -0.86 9.72 -3.46
CA ALA A 250 -1.26 9.14 -4.72
C ALA A 250 -2.61 8.43 -4.58
N LEU A 251 -3.37 8.42 -5.66
CA LEU A 251 -4.64 7.71 -5.79
C LEU A 251 -4.47 6.63 -6.85
N TYR A 252 -4.87 5.39 -6.56
CA TYR A 252 -4.89 4.29 -7.52
C TYR A 252 -6.33 3.87 -7.80
N CYS A 253 -6.77 3.87 -9.06
CA CYS A 253 -8.16 3.56 -9.41
C CYS A 253 -8.43 2.05 -9.40
N ILE A 254 -9.36 1.60 -8.55
CA ILE A 254 -9.84 0.21 -8.50
C ILE A 254 -11.08 0.07 -9.39
N ASP A 255 -12.13 0.80 -9.03
CA ASP A 255 -13.43 0.80 -9.70
C ASP A 255 -13.67 2.21 -10.25
N GLY A 256 -13.68 2.36 -11.57
CA GLY A 256 -13.81 3.65 -12.26
C GLY A 256 -14.60 3.55 -13.57
N PRO A 257 -14.55 4.57 -14.43
CA PRO A 257 -13.67 5.74 -14.36
C PRO A 257 -13.93 6.67 -13.17
N VAL A 258 -12.90 7.37 -12.70
CA VAL A 258 -13.00 8.39 -11.63
C VAL A 258 -12.33 9.67 -12.09
N THR A 259 -13.02 10.80 -11.97
CA THR A 259 -12.43 12.11 -12.29
C THR A 259 -11.79 12.72 -11.06
N VAL A 260 -10.51 13.10 -11.15
CA VAL A 260 -9.82 13.97 -10.21
C VAL A 260 -9.92 15.40 -10.72
N ASN A 261 -10.67 16.24 -10.01
CA ASN A 261 -10.82 17.65 -10.32
C ASN A 261 -9.92 18.48 -9.39
N LEU A 262 -8.93 19.19 -9.94
CA LEU A 262 -8.03 20.08 -9.22
C LEU A 262 -8.71 21.43 -9.04
N VAL A 263 -9.28 21.65 -7.86
CA VAL A 263 -10.28 22.72 -7.61
C VAL A 263 -9.74 24.10 -7.92
N ASP A 264 -8.51 24.38 -7.47
CA ASP A 264 -7.90 25.71 -7.63
C ASP A 264 -7.33 25.93 -9.05
N LEU A 265 -6.95 24.84 -9.74
CA LEU A 265 -6.41 24.89 -11.11
C LEU A 265 -7.50 24.86 -12.18
N GLN A 266 -8.72 24.45 -11.84
CA GLN A 266 -9.82 24.22 -12.78
C GLN A 266 -9.48 23.20 -13.88
N GLU A 267 -8.63 22.24 -13.53
CA GLU A 267 -8.23 21.13 -14.39
C GLU A 267 -8.86 19.83 -13.91
N SER A 268 -9.18 18.93 -14.84
CA SER A 268 -9.80 17.64 -14.52
C SER A 268 -9.12 16.53 -15.30
N PHE A 269 -8.91 15.41 -14.62
CA PHE A 269 -8.26 14.23 -15.16
C PHE A 269 -9.13 13.01 -14.91
N VAL A 270 -9.34 12.18 -15.92
CA VAL A 270 -10.10 10.93 -15.79
C VAL A 270 -9.12 9.78 -15.63
N MET A 271 -9.17 9.15 -14.45
CA MET A 271 -8.48 7.90 -14.14
C MET A 271 -9.33 6.73 -14.63
N GLU A 272 -8.75 5.89 -15.48
CA GLU A 272 -9.31 4.58 -15.78
C GLU A 272 -8.89 3.59 -14.67
N PRO A 273 -9.57 2.43 -14.54
CA PRO A 273 -9.08 1.36 -13.67
C PRO A 273 -7.61 1.06 -13.91
N GLU A 274 -6.87 0.95 -12.81
CA GLU A 274 -5.41 0.80 -12.75
C GLU A 274 -4.58 2.00 -13.21
N ASP A 275 -5.15 3.19 -13.37
CA ASP A 275 -4.36 4.43 -13.43
C ASP A 275 -4.03 4.94 -12.02
N THR A 276 -2.95 5.72 -11.92
CA THR A 276 -2.53 6.40 -10.69
C THR A 276 -2.56 7.91 -10.87
N PHE A 277 -2.92 8.66 -9.85
CA PHE A 277 -2.83 10.11 -9.84
C PHE A 277 -1.95 10.55 -8.66
N PHE A 278 -0.85 11.24 -8.95
CA PHE A 278 0.03 11.81 -7.92
C PHE A 278 -0.49 13.19 -7.48
N LEU A 279 -0.44 13.44 -6.18
CA LEU A 279 -0.87 14.66 -5.50
C LEU A 279 0.27 15.18 -4.63
N PRO A 280 0.99 16.24 -5.04
CA PRO A 280 1.91 16.92 -4.12
C PRO A 280 1.17 17.46 -2.89
N ALA A 281 1.90 17.60 -1.77
CA ALA A 281 1.43 18.26 -0.57
C ALA A 281 0.67 19.58 -0.85
N GLY A 282 -0.46 19.77 -0.17
CA GLY A 282 -1.34 20.94 -0.31
C GLY A 282 -2.15 20.99 -1.60
N THR A 283 -2.05 20.00 -2.50
CA THR A 283 -2.90 19.95 -3.70
C THR A 283 -4.35 19.76 -3.30
N LYS A 284 -5.19 20.73 -3.66
CA LYS A 284 -6.63 20.68 -3.41
C LYS A 284 -7.38 20.02 -4.54
N TYR A 285 -8.13 18.96 -4.24
CA TYR A 285 -8.83 18.16 -5.25
C TYR A 285 -10.23 17.73 -4.81
N GLN A 286 -11.02 17.26 -5.78
CA GLN A 286 -12.27 16.53 -5.56
C GLN A 286 -12.25 15.25 -6.39
N LEU A 287 -12.86 14.20 -5.87
CA LEU A 287 -13.24 13.05 -6.68
C LEU A 287 -14.64 13.28 -7.25
N VAL A 288 -14.83 12.95 -8.51
CA VAL A 288 -16.11 13.09 -9.21
C VAL A 288 -16.43 11.78 -9.94
N ASN A 289 -17.63 11.26 -9.70
CA ASN A 289 -18.16 10.04 -10.28
C ASN A 289 -19.36 10.36 -11.17
N PHE A 290 -19.20 10.13 -12.47
CA PHE A 290 -20.24 10.26 -13.49
C PHE A 290 -21.00 8.94 -13.74
N GLU A 291 -20.54 7.85 -13.13
CA GLU A 291 -21.01 6.51 -13.42
C GLU A 291 -22.25 6.12 -12.61
N LYS A 292 -22.91 5.07 -13.09
CA LYS A 292 -24.06 4.44 -12.41
C LYS A 292 -23.65 3.51 -11.25
N THR A 293 -22.37 3.18 -11.16
CA THR A 293 -21.76 2.34 -10.12
C THR A 293 -20.86 3.17 -9.22
N LEU A 294 -20.64 2.71 -7.99
CA LEU A 294 -19.69 3.37 -7.10
C LEU A 294 -18.31 3.47 -7.76
N ALA A 295 -17.60 4.54 -7.44
CA ALA A 295 -16.20 4.73 -7.76
C ALA A 295 -15.37 4.37 -6.52
N LYS A 296 -14.24 3.70 -6.73
CA LYS A 296 -13.31 3.31 -5.66
C LYS A 296 -11.88 3.57 -6.09
N VAL A 297 -11.16 4.31 -5.25
CA VAL A 297 -9.72 4.48 -5.36
C VAL A 297 -9.05 4.05 -4.07
N VAL A 298 -7.81 3.54 -4.16
CA VAL A 298 -6.93 3.35 -3.01
C VAL A 298 -6.06 4.60 -2.88
N PHE A 299 -6.03 5.21 -1.70
CA PHE A 299 -5.16 6.34 -1.40
C PHE A 299 -3.90 5.88 -0.67
N ALA A 300 -2.80 6.54 -0.96
CA ALA A 300 -1.54 6.51 -0.24
C ALA A 300 -1.14 7.95 0.06
N ILE A 301 -1.10 8.36 1.33
CA ILE A 301 -0.87 9.75 1.73
C ILE A 301 0.14 9.76 2.88
N THR A 302 1.16 10.60 2.82
CA THR A 302 2.22 10.60 3.85
C THR A 302 1.87 11.41 5.10
N GLU A 303 0.96 12.39 4.99
CA GLU A 303 0.47 13.20 6.11
C GLU A 303 -0.89 13.81 5.73
N LEU A 304 -1.94 13.60 6.54
CA LEU A 304 -3.28 14.17 6.33
C LEU A 304 -3.31 15.67 6.67
#